data_AF-A0A520HPI4-F1
#
_entry.id   AF-A0A520HPI4-F1
#
_cell.length_a   1.000
_cell.length_b   1.000
_cell.length_c   1.000
_cell.angle_alpha   90.00
_cell.angle_beta   90.00
_cell.angle_gamma   90.00
#
_symmetry.space_group_name_H-M   'P 1'
#
loop_
_entity.id
_entity.type
_entity.pdbx_description
1 polymer ?
#
loop_
_entity_poly.entity_id
_entity_poly.type
_entity_poly.pdbx_seq_one_letter_code
_entity_poly.pdbx_strand_id
1 'polypeptide(L)'
;PEVKAIANQWVIEQPTINPETGEAATRKNIPSDRFPSPFANDVAARAANNNALPPDLSLITKAREEGTAYVHSLLTGYRAQSPAMLKAFPDAKTPEGLHYNPYFANLNIAMPPPLTSDGQVTYADGTKASVEQMSKDVSAFLTWTAEPNLEARHAAGFASILFILIFCGLAWGAYRNVWRDVKH
;
A
#
# COMPACT_ATOMS: atom_id res chain seq x y z
N PRO A 1 11.01 -14.04 17.54
CA PRO A 1 9.94 -14.91 18.11
C PRO A 1 8.58 -14.67 17.42
N GLU A 2 8.16 -13.41 17.30
CA GLU A 2 6.85 -13.02 16.74
C GLU A 2 6.74 -13.30 15.23
N VAL A 3 7.70 -12.88 14.40
CA VAL A 3 7.67 -13.14 12.94
C VAL A 3 7.57 -14.64 12.64
N LYS A 4 8.24 -15.48 13.44
CA LYS A 4 8.15 -16.94 13.34
C LYS A 4 6.77 -17.47 13.73
N ALA A 5 6.13 -16.88 14.73
CA ALA A 5 4.77 -17.24 15.12
C ALA A 5 3.77 -16.85 14.04
N ILE A 6 3.84 -15.61 13.53
CA ILE A 6 2.99 -15.12 12.43
C ILE A 6 3.17 -15.99 11.19
N ALA A 7 4.42 -16.30 10.81
CA ALA A 7 4.72 -17.21 9.71
C ALA A 7 4.00 -18.55 9.90
N ASN A 8 4.21 -19.22 11.03
CA ASN A 8 3.63 -20.53 11.30
C ASN A 8 2.08 -20.53 11.31
N GLN A 9 1.45 -19.39 11.63
CA GLN A 9 -0.01 -19.25 11.73
C GLN A 9 -0.72 -18.99 10.40
N TRP A 10 -0.01 -18.75 9.28
CA TRP A 10 -0.65 -18.60 7.98
C TRP A 10 -1.42 -19.86 7.59
N VAL A 11 -2.66 -19.67 7.13
CA VAL A 11 -3.57 -20.74 6.71
C VAL A 11 -3.07 -21.43 5.44
N ILE A 12 -2.52 -20.64 4.51
CA ILE A 12 -1.96 -21.15 3.25
C ILE A 12 -0.53 -21.61 3.51
N GLU A 13 -0.30 -22.92 3.39
CA GLU A 13 1.02 -23.53 3.56
C GLU A 13 1.89 -23.41 2.31
N GLN A 14 3.21 -23.50 2.49
CA GLN A 14 4.14 -23.46 1.36
C GLN A 14 4.22 -24.82 0.67
N PRO A 15 4.26 -24.85 -0.68
CA PRO A 15 4.50 -26.09 -1.40
C PRO A 15 5.89 -26.65 -1.07
N THR A 16 5.97 -27.96 -0.94
CA THR A 16 7.20 -28.71 -0.72
C THR A 16 7.10 -30.08 -1.38
N ILE A 17 8.15 -30.90 -1.22
CA ILE A 17 8.21 -32.26 -1.76
C ILE A 17 8.44 -33.21 -0.60
N ASN A 18 7.69 -34.32 -0.57
CA ASN A 18 7.92 -35.38 0.39
C ASN A 18 9.28 -36.06 0.09
N PRO A 19 10.24 -36.07 1.04
CA PRO A 19 11.57 -36.64 0.80
C PRO A 19 11.58 -38.16 0.63
N GLU A 20 10.55 -38.87 1.09
CA GLU A 20 10.46 -40.34 1.01
C GLU A 20 9.74 -40.81 -0.26
N THR A 21 8.67 -40.11 -0.67
CA THR A 21 7.83 -40.51 -1.81
C THR A 21 8.06 -39.70 -3.08
N GLY A 22 8.65 -38.50 -2.98
CA GLY A 22 8.81 -37.57 -4.11
C GLY A 22 7.54 -36.85 -4.54
N GLU A 23 6.43 -37.06 -3.83
CA GLU A 23 5.13 -36.45 -4.15
C GLU A 23 5.05 -35.00 -3.67
N ALA A 24 4.15 -34.23 -4.30
CA ALA A 24 3.86 -32.86 -3.87
C ALA A 24 3.24 -32.86 -2.46
N ALA A 25 3.76 -32.01 -1.59
CA ALA A 25 3.31 -31.85 -0.22
C ALA A 25 3.28 -30.36 0.17
N THR A 26 2.90 -30.06 1.41
CA THR A 26 2.97 -28.71 1.98
C THR A 26 3.77 -28.70 3.29
N ARG A 27 4.28 -27.52 3.65
CA ARG A 27 4.91 -27.27 4.94
C ARG A 27 4.45 -25.97 5.56
N LYS A 28 4.57 -25.88 6.88
CA LYS A 28 4.39 -24.61 7.61
C LYS A 28 5.35 -23.55 7.08
N ASN A 29 4.86 -22.32 7.03
CA ASN A 29 5.65 -21.17 6.61
C ASN A 29 6.72 -20.87 7.66
N ILE A 30 7.87 -20.41 7.18
CA ILE A 30 9.01 -19.94 7.96
C ILE A 30 9.25 -18.45 7.69
N PRO A 31 10.00 -17.72 8.55
CA PRO A 31 10.20 -16.28 8.40
C PRO A 31 10.81 -15.81 7.08
N SER A 32 11.51 -16.69 6.35
CA SER A 32 12.11 -16.37 5.05
C SER A 32 11.14 -16.54 3.88
N ASP A 33 9.97 -17.13 4.10
CA ASP A 33 8.95 -17.27 3.06
C ASP A 33 8.26 -15.94 2.78
N ARG A 34 7.81 -15.76 1.54
CA ARG A 34 6.97 -14.62 1.17
C ARG A 34 5.56 -14.78 1.74
N PHE A 35 4.82 -13.68 1.79
CA PHE A 35 3.39 -13.75 2.08
C PHE A 35 2.69 -14.61 1.02
N PRO A 36 1.88 -15.59 1.44
CA PRO A 36 1.21 -16.49 0.51
C PRO A 36 0.16 -15.73 -0.30
N SER A 37 0.07 -16.05 -1.60
CA SER A 37 -0.97 -15.48 -2.47
C SER A 37 -2.34 -16.09 -2.12
N PRO A 38 -3.41 -15.28 -2.04
CA PRO A 38 -4.77 -15.79 -1.80
C PRO A 38 -5.33 -16.57 -3.00
N PHE A 39 -4.77 -16.36 -4.20
CA PHE A 39 -5.18 -17.04 -5.42
C PHE A 39 -3.98 -17.70 -6.11
N ALA A 40 -4.21 -18.85 -6.75
CA ALA A 40 -3.16 -19.57 -7.48
C ALA A 40 -2.67 -18.83 -8.74
N ASN A 41 -3.55 -18.05 -9.36
CA ASN A 41 -3.27 -17.26 -10.56
C ASN A 41 -4.35 -16.19 -10.79
N ASP A 42 -4.12 -15.32 -11.77
CA ASP A 42 -5.03 -14.22 -12.13
C ASP A 42 -6.41 -14.70 -12.59
N VAL A 43 -6.50 -15.86 -13.25
CA VAL A 43 -7.78 -16.41 -13.72
C VAL A 43 -8.66 -16.78 -12.53
N ALA A 44 -8.10 -17.46 -11.53
CA ALA A 44 -8.79 -17.78 -10.28
C ALA A 44 -9.19 -16.52 -9.51
N ALA A 45 -8.30 -15.51 -9.45
CA ALA A 45 -8.59 -14.24 -8.80
C ALA A 45 -9.76 -13.50 -9.48
N ARG A 46 -9.78 -13.44 -10.81
CA ARG A 46 -10.89 -12.84 -11.58
C ARG A 46 -12.20 -13.59 -11.39
N ALA A 47 -12.15 -14.93 -11.46
CA ALA A 47 -13.34 -15.76 -11.26
C ALA A 47 -13.99 -15.51 -9.89
N ALA A 48 -13.18 -15.30 -8.85
CA ALA A 48 -13.68 -15.03 -7.49
C ALA A 48 -14.16 -13.59 -7.25
N ASN A 49 -13.82 -12.63 -8.13
CA ASN A 49 -14.05 -11.19 -7.91
C ASN A 49 -14.80 -10.53 -9.07
N ASN A 50 -15.85 -11.18 -9.59
CA ASN A 50 -16.68 -10.63 -10.68
C ASN A 50 -15.86 -10.19 -11.91
N ASN A 51 -14.88 -11.00 -12.29
CA ASN A 51 -13.92 -10.76 -13.39
C ASN A 51 -12.94 -9.59 -13.17
N ALA A 52 -13.02 -8.89 -12.04
CA ALA A 52 -12.02 -7.92 -11.61
C ALA A 52 -10.80 -8.64 -11.02
N LEU A 53 -9.60 -8.12 -11.30
CA LEU A 53 -8.36 -8.63 -10.71
C LEU A 53 -7.93 -7.70 -9.58
N PRO A 54 -7.93 -8.17 -8.32
CA PRO A 54 -7.32 -7.42 -7.22
C PRO A 54 -5.83 -7.18 -7.52
N PRO A 55 -5.35 -5.92 -7.49
CA PRO A 55 -3.94 -5.65 -7.73
C PRO A 55 -3.07 -6.14 -6.58
N ASP A 56 -1.81 -6.48 -6.87
CA ASP A 56 -0.81 -6.69 -5.82
C ASP A 56 -0.60 -5.40 -5.03
N LEU A 57 -0.56 -5.52 -3.70
CA LEU A 57 -0.51 -4.37 -2.81
C LEU A 57 0.91 -3.96 -2.41
N SER A 58 1.95 -4.70 -2.81
CA SER A 58 3.33 -4.47 -2.36
C SER A 58 3.80 -3.04 -2.67
N LEU A 59 3.39 -2.50 -3.83
CA LEU A 59 3.78 -1.17 -4.30
C LEU A 59 2.60 -0.21 -4.51
N ILE A 60 1.42 -0.51 -3.95
CA ILE A 60 0.18 0.20 -4.34
C ILE A 60 0.23 1.71 -4.03
N THR A 61 0.91 2.10 -2.95
CA THR A 61 1.10 3.50 -2.54
C THR A 61 2.09 4.26 -3.43
N LYS A 62 2.88 3.57 -4.27
CA LYS A 62 3.73 4.19 -5.30
C LYS A 62 3.13 4.07 -6.70
N ALA A 63 2.27 3.07 -6.90
CA ALA A 63 1.60 2.80 -8.17
C ALA A 63 0.34 3.65 -8.38
N ARG A 64 -0.03 4.50 -7.41
CA ARG A 64 -1.19 5.40 -7.47
C ARG A 64 -0.77 6.80 -7.07
N GLU A 65 -1.37 7.79 -7.74
CA GLU A 65 -1.23 9.20 -7.39
C GLU A 65 -1.70 9.45 -5.96
N GLU A 66 -1.07 10.41 -5.27
CA GLU A 66 -1.31 10.72 -3.85
C GLU A 66 -1.03 9.56 -2.86
N GLY A 67 -0.62 8.39 -3.35
CA GLY A 67 -0.09 7.26 -2.61
C GLY A 67 -0.87 6.87 -1.36
N THR A 68 -0.27 7.11 -0.19
CA THR A 68 -0.87 6.82 1.12
C THR A 68 -2.22 7.50 1.33
N ALA A 69 -2.34 8.76 0.90
CA ALA A 69 -3.57 9.53 1.08
C ALA A 69 -4.69 9.01 0.16
N TYR A 70 -4.34 8.53 -1.03
CA TYR A 70 -5.28 7.86 -1.93
C TYR A 70 -5.83 6.58 -1.30
N VAL A 71 -4.97 5.69 -0.79
CA VAL A 71 -5.41 4.43 -0.16
C VAL A 71 -6.32 4.71 1.03
N HIS A 72 -5.94 5.67 1.89
CA HIS A 72 -6.76 6.07 3.04
C HIS A 72 -8.15 6.54 2.60
N SER A 73 -8.19 7.48 1.66
CA SER A 73 -9.44 8.06 1.15
C SER A 73 -10.30 7.04 0.43
N LEU A 74 -9.68 6.10 -0.30
CA LEU A 74 -10.39 5.01 -0.95
C LEU A 74 -11.07 4.10 0.08
N LEU A 75 -10.39 3.72 1.16
CA LEU A 75 -10.94 2.83 2.18
C LEU A 75 -12.09 3.47 2.97
N THR A 76 -12.03 4.78 3.24
CA THR A 76 -13.06 5.49 4.02
C THR A 76 -14.15 6.14 3.16
N GLY A 77 -13.93 6.27 1.85
CA GLY A 77 -14.79 7.04 0.94
C GLY A 77 -16.02 6.33 0.38
N TYR A 78 -16.24 5.05 0.72
CA TYR A 78 -17.40 4.30 0.25
C TYR A 78 -18.71 4.95 0.72
N ARG A 79 -19.60 5.25 -0.22
CA ARG A 79 -20.90 5.88 0.08
C ARG A 79 -21.93 5.59 -0.99
N ALA A 80 -23.21 5.77 -0.66
CA ALA A 80 -24.28 5.74 -1.67
C ALA A 80 -24.23 6.99 -2.56
N GLN A 81 -24.65 6.86 -3.81
CA GLN A 81 -24.87 8.00 -4.70
C GLN A 81 -26.03 8.85 -4.19
N SER A 82 -25.88 10.18 -4.20
CA SER A 82 -26.94 11.07 -3.72
C SER A 82 -28.15 11.05 -4.67
N PRO A 83 -29.39 11.19 -4.17
CA PRO A 83 -30.57 11.25 -5.04
C PRO A 83 -30.53 12.38 -6.06
N ALA A 84 -29.92 13.52 -5.70
CA ALA A 84 -29.73 14.66 -6.60
C ALA A 84 -28.79 14.32 -7.78
N MET A 85 -27.70 13.59 -7.52
CA MET A 85 -26.78 13.13 -8.56
C MET A 85 -27.48 12.15 -9.51
N LEU A 86 -28.21 11.18 -8.98
CA LEU A 86 -28.96 10.21 -9.78
C LEU A 86 -30.07 10.87 -10.61
N LYS A 87 -30.70 11.94 -10.09
CA LYS A 87 -31.70 12.71 -10.84
C LYS A 87 -31.09 13.53 -11.97
N ALA A 88 -29.91 14.12 -11.75
CA ALA A 88 -29.22 14.92 -12.75
C ALA A 88 -28.52 14.06 -13.82
N PHE A 89 -28.01 12.89 -13.42
CA PHE A 89 -27.23 11.98 -14.25
C PHE A 89 -27.72 10.53 -14.06
N PRO A 90 -28.87 10.15 -14.63
CA PRO A 90 -29.42 8.80 -14.45
C PRO A 90 -28.50 7.70 -15.00
N ASP A 91 -27.77 7.98 -16.08
CA ASP A 91 -26.81 7.05 -16.69
C ASP A 91 -25.55 6.84 -15.85
N ALA A 92 -25.30 7.71 -14.85
CA ALA A 92 -24.17 7.58 -13.93
C ALA A 92 -24.46 6.62 -12.75
N LYS A 93 -25.64 6.00 -12.71
CA LYS A 93 -26.00 5.04 -11.66
C LYS A 93 -24.99 3.90 -11.64
N THR A 94 -24.48 3.56 -10.46
CA THR A 94 -23.55 2.46 -10.27
C THR A 94 -24.16 1.14 -10.79
N PRO A 95 -23.48 0.45 -11.71
CA PRO A 95 -23.91 -0.85 -12.22
C PRO A 95 -24.00 -1.90 -11.12
N GLU A 96 -24.81 -2.94 -11.36
CA GLU A 96 -24.91 -4.09 -10.46
C GLU A 96 -23.54 -4.78 -10.30
N GLY A 97 -23.22 -5.19 -9.07
CA GLY A 97 -21.93 -5.81 -8.73
C GLY A 97 -20.77 -4.82 -8.56
N LEU A 98 -20.98 -3.53 -8.76
CA LEU A 98 -20.01 -2.46 -8.48
C LEU A 98 -20.46 -1.60 -7.28
N HIS A 99 -19.51 -0.85 -6.73
CA HIS A 99 -19.70 0.01 -5.57
C HIS A 99 -19.26 1.43 -5.89
N TYR A 100 -20.01 2.42 -5.40
CA TYR A 100 -19.66 3.82 -5.60
C TYR A 100 -18.57 4.28 -4.63
N ASN A 101 -17.51 4.87 -5.16
CA ASN A 101 -16.44 5.49 -4.40
C ASN A 101 -15.91 6.72 -5.16
N PRO A 102 -16.07 7.95 -4.62
CA PRO A 102 -15.69 9.19 -5.30
C PRO A 102 -14.17 9.35 -5.51
N TYR A 103 -13.35 8.60 -4.78
CA TYR A 103 -11.89 8.64 -4.92
C TYR A 103 -11.38 7.67 -6.00
N PHE A 104 -12.21 6.72 -6.43
CA PHE A 104 -11.84 5.82 -7.52
C PHE A 104 -12.00 6.51 -8.87
N ALA A 105 -11.05 6.33 -9.79
CA ALA A 105 -10.99 7.09 -11.05
C ALA A 105 -12.28 7.02 -11.89
N ASN A 106 -12.94 5.86 -11.89
CA ASN A 106 -14.19 5.65 -12.64
C ASN A 106 -15.46 5.75 -11.77
N LEU A 107 -15.32 6.19 -10.51
CA LEU A 107 -16.35 6.25 -9.47
C LEU A 107 -16.98 4.92 -9.06
N ASN A 108 -16.93 3.89 -9.91
CA ASN A 108 -17.46 2.56 -9.69
C ASN A 108 -16.31 1.56 -9.54
N ILE A 109 -16.22 0.91 -8.38
CA ILE A 109 -15.17 -0.05 -8.04
C ILE A 109 -15.78 -1.44 -7.79
N ALA A 110 -15.11 -2.50 -8.24
CA ALA A 110 -15.57 -3.89 -8.04
C ALA A 110 -15.32 -4.41 -6.61
N MET A 111 -14.50 -3.69 -5.82
CA MET A 111 -14.20 -4.03 -4.44
C MET A 111 -15.35 -3.54 -3.53
N PRO A 112 -16.02 -4.41 -2.75
CA PRO A 112 -16.94 -3.97 -1.70
C PRO A 112 -16.19 -3.22 -0.60
N PRO A 113 -16.89 -2.40 0.23
CA PRO A 113 -16.24 -1.71 1.34
C PRO A 113 -15.57 -2.74 2.29
N PRO A 114 -14.23 -2.72 2.42
CA PRO A 114 -13.52 -3.72 3.21
C PRO A 114 -13.58 -3.44 4.72
N LEU A 115 -13.83 -2.18 5.10
CA LEU A 115 -14.02 -1.73 6.47
C LEU A 115 -15.46 -1.23 6.61
N THR A 116 -16.28 -1.97 7.34
CA THR A 116 -17.74 -1.70 7.42
C THR A 116 -18.19 -1.25 8.79
N SER A 117 -17.38 -1.47 9.83
CA SER A 117 -17.75 -1.15 11.21
C SER A 117 -16.53 -0.88 12.07
N ASP A 118 -16.73 -0.08 13.12
CA ASP A 118 -15.78 0.04 14.21
C ASP A 118 -15.66 -1.31 14.94
N GLY A 119 -14.45 -1.65 15.39
CA GLY A 119 -14.19 -2.89 16.13
C GLY A 119 -14.05 -4.15 15.27
N GLN A 120 -13.98 -4.02 13.94
CA GLN A 120 -13.82 -5.16 13.02
C GLN A 120 -12.54 -5.97 13.30
N VAL A 121 -11.52 -5.35 13.90
CA VAL A 121 -10.32 -6.00 14.41
C VAL A 121 -10.04 -5.58 15.85
N THR A 122 -9.29 -6.40 16.59
CA THR A 122 -8.80 -6.06 17.93
C THR A 122 -7.30 -5.78 17.85
N TYR A 123 -6.88 -4.57 18.22
CA TYR A 123 -5.47 -4.23 18.32
C TYR A 123 -4.86 -4.81 19.59
N ALA A 124 -3.62 -5.31 19.48
CA ALA A 124 -2.89 -5.89 20.60
C ALA A 124 -2.48 -4.84 21.66
N ASP A 125 -2.37 -3.57 21.29
CA ASP A 125 -2.01 -2.45 22.16
C ASP A 125 -3.22 -1.77 22.83
N GLY A 126 -4.44 -2.25 22.54
CA GLY A 126 -5.68 -1.66 23.05
C GLY A 126 -6.17 -0.42 22.30
N THR A 127 -5.57 -0.07 21.17
CA THR A 127 -6.05 1.03 20.31
C THR A 127 -7.49 0.78 19.86
N LYS A 128 -8.33 1.82 19.91
CA LYS A 128 -9.72 1.72 19.45
C LYS A 128 -9.73 1.58 17.92
N ALA A 129 -10.25 0.46 17.44
CA ALA A 129 -10.36 0.16 16.02
C ALA A 129 -11.54 0.89 15.35
N SER A 130 -11.49 2.21 15.22
CA SER A 130 -12.43 2.90 14.32
C SER A 130 -12.09 2.66 12.86
N VAL A 131 -13.05 2.83 11.94
CA VAL A 131 -12.78 2.74 10.50
C VAL A 131 -11.64 3.67 10.08
N GLU A 132 -11.63 4.91 10.58
CA GLU A 132 -10.58 5.91 10.32
C GLU A 132 -9.20 5.46 10.85
N GLN A 133 -9.16 4.81 12.02
CA GLN A 133 -7.90 4.32 12.57
C GLN A 133 -7.36 3.15 11.76
N MET A 134 -8.23 2.18 11.43
CA MET A 134 -7.85 1.03 10.61
C MET A 134 -7.39 1.42 9.20
N SER A 135 -8.08 2.35 8.54
CA SER A 135 -7.67 2.86 7.23
C SER A 135 -6.31 3.53 7.29
N LYS A 136 -6.05 4.32 8.34
CA LYS A 136 -4.77 5.00 8.54
C LYS A 136 -3.63 4.01 8.74
N ASP A 137 -3.82 3.01 9.58
CA ASP A 137 -2.78 2.03 9.90
C ASP A 137 -2.47 1.12 8.71
N VAL A 138 -3.50 0.65 7.98
CA VAL A 138 -3.30 -0.13 6.75
C VAL A 138 -2.59 0.69 5.68
N SER A 139 -2.95 1.96 5.52
CA SER A 139 -2.30 2.85 4.55
C SER A 139 -0.83 3.11 4.91
N ALA A 140 -0.53 3.30 6.19
CA ALA A 140 0.84 3.45 6.67
C ALA A 140 1.66 2.17 6.46
N PHE A 141 1.08 1.00 6.77
CA PHE A 141 1.72 -0.29 6.51
C PHE A 141 2.03 -0.49 5.02
N LEU A 142 1.08 -0.18 4.12
CA LEU A 142 1.28 -0.28 2.67
C LEU A 142 2.28 0.76 2.11
N THR A 143 2.51 1.84 2.85
CA THR A 143 3.59 2.79 2.53
C THR A 143 4.95 2.18 2.87
N TRP A 144 5.05 1.55 4.04
CA TRP A 144 6.25 0.82 4.44
C TRP A 144 6.57 -0.36 3.52
N THR A 145 5.57 -1.14 3.08
CA THR A 145 5.82 -2.26 2.14
C THR A 145 6.36 -1.76 0.80
N ALA A 146 5.92 -0.58 0.35
CA ALA A 146 6.37 0.01 -0.89
C ALA A 146 7.73 0.73 -0.77
N GLU A 147 8.05 1.26 0.40
CA GLU A 147 9.31 1.96 0.71
C GLU A 147 9.92 1.56 2.06
N PRO A 148 10.47 0.33 2.20
CA PRO A 148 11.02 -0.14 3.48
C PRO A 148 12.26 0.64 3.93
N ASN A 149 12.92 1.35 3.01
CA ASN A 149 14.12 2.15 3.26
C ASN A 149 13.84 3.66 3.40
N LEU A 150 12.58 4.08 3.57
CA LEU A 150 12.18 5.49 3.59
C LEU A 150 12.94 6.30 4.65
N GLU A 151 13.01 5.79 5.89
CA GLU A 151 13.70 6.48 6.99
C GLU A 151 15.21 6.62 6.72
N ALA A 152 15.85 5.54 6.28
CA ALA A 152 17.27 5.56 5.93
C ALA A 152 17.56 6.53 4.77
N ARG A 153 16.68 6.56 3.77
CA ARG A 153 16.77 7.48 2.63
C ARG A 153 16.61 8.93 3.07
N HIS A 154 15.67 9.24 3.96
CA HIS A 154 15.48 10.60 4.47
C HIS A 154 16.65 11.06 5.34
N ALA A 155 17.17 10.20 6.22
CA ALA A 155 18.35 10.51 7.04
C ALA A 155 19.59 10.79 6.17
N ALA A 156 19.86 9.94 5.17
CA ALA A 156 20.97 10.16 4.25
C ALA A 156 20.76 11.40 3.36
N GLY A 157 19.52 11.66 2.93
CA GLY A 157 19.17 12.84 2.15
C GLY A 157 19.40 14.15 2.90
N PHE A 158 18.99 14.21 4.18
CA PHE A 158 19.23 15.37 5.02
C PHE A 158 20.73 15.66 5.20
N ALA A 159 21.53 14.63 5.52
CA ALA A 159 22.98 14.76 5.61
C ALA A 159 23.60 15.25 4.29
N SER A 160 23.13 14.73 3.16
CA SER A 160 23.59 15.12 1.83
C SER A 160 23.27 16.58 1.50
N ILE A 161 22.07 17.07 1.83
CA ILE A 161 21.68 18.46 1.62
C ILE A 161 22.58 19.40 2.43
N LEU A 162 22.83 19.07 3.70
CA LEU A 162 23.71 19.87 4.55
C LEU A 162 25.14 19.94 3.97
N PHE A 163 25.67 18.80 3.53
CA PHE A 163 26.97 18.76 2.87
C PHE A 163 27.01 19.63 1.61
N ILE A 164 25.99 19.52 0.74
CA ILE A 164 25.92 20.29 -0.50
C ILE A 164 25.85 21.80 -0.22
N LEU A 165 25.10 22.23 0.80
CA LEU A 165 25.02 23.65 1.16
C LEU A 165 26.39 24.20 1.59
N ILE A 166 27.12 23.46 2.43
CA ILE A 166 28.46 23.85 2.86
C ILE A 166 29.43 23.85 1.66
N PHE A 167 29.39 22.79 0.85
CA PHE A 167 30.24 22.66 -0.33
C PHE A 167 30.01 23.80 -1.33
N CYS A 168 28.75 24.13 -1.63
CA CYS A 168 28.40 25.26 -2.51
C CYS A 168 28.89 26.59 -1.94
N GLY A 169 28.77 26.80 -0.62
CA GLY A 169 29.29 28.00 0.05
C GLY A 169 30.81 28.13 -0.07
N LEU A 170 31.55 27.03 0.15
CA LEU A 170 33.00 26.99 0.01
C LEU A 170 33.43 27.19 -1.46
N ALA A 171 32.76 26.52 -2.40
CA ALA A 171 33.03 26.66 -3.83
C ALA A 171 32.77 28.08 -4.33
N TRP A 172 31.70 28.72 -3.87
CA TRP A 172 31.41 30.13 -4.18
C TRP A 172 32.46 31.07 -3.57
N GLY A 173 32.88 30.82 -2.33
CA GLY A 173 33.98 31.56 -1.70
C GLY A 173 35.30 31.43 -2.47
N ALA A 174 35.65 30.20 -2.89
CA ALA A 174 36.83 29.93 -3.70
C ALA A 174 36.74 30.62 -5.07
N TYR A 175 35.58 30.56 -5.74
CA TYR A 175 35.32 31.27 -6.99
C TYR A 175 35.55 32.78 -6.82
N ARG A 176 34.96 33.40 -5.80
CA ARG A 176 35.11 34.84 -5.55
C ARG A 176 36.56 35.24 -5.24
N ASN A 177 37.33 34.35 -4.60
CA ASN A 177 38.74 34.60 -4.30
C ASN A 177 39.62 34.53 -5.56
N VAL A 178 39.45 33.48 -6.39
CA VAL A 178 40.24 33.28 -7.62
C VAL A 178 39.98 34.40 -8.64
N TRP A 179 38.73 34.82 -8.79
CA TRP A 179 38.33 35.81 -9.79
C TRP A 179 38.38 37.26 -9.29
N ARG A 180 38.86 37.49 -8.05
CA ARG A 180 38.87 38.82 -7.42
C ARG A 180 39.61 39.88 -8.24
N ASP A 181 40.72 39.48 -8.85
CA ASP A 181 41.64 40.39 -9.53
C ASP A 181 41.50 40.34 -11.07
N VAL A 182 40.50 39.60 -11.57
CA VAL A 182 40.14 39.56 -13.00
C VAL A 182 39.10 40.63 -13.26
N LYS A 183 39.39 41.59 -14.14
CA LYS A 183 38.39 42.59 -14.58
C LYS A 183 37.20 41.89 -15.23
N HIS A 184 36.00 42.19 -14.73
CA HIS A 184 34.75 41.88 -15.39
C HIS A 184 34.49 42.85 -16.55
#